data_AF-A0A2E7ILJ2-F1
#
_entry.id   AF-A0A2E7ILJ2-F1
#
_cell.length_a   1.000
_cell.length_b   1.000
_cell.length_c   1.000
_cell.angle_alpha   90.00
_cell.angle_beta   90.00
_cell.angle_gamma   90.00
#
_symmetry.space_group_name_H-M   'P 1'
#
loop_
_entity.id
_entity.type
_entity.pdbx_description
1 polymer ?
#
loop_
_entity_poly.entity_id
_entity_poly.type
_entity_poly.pdbx_seq_one_letter_code
_entity_poly.pdbx_strand_id
1 'polypeptide(L)'
;MWQVPFYQGLSTMDHFRAVRSCTQASLGDGVITLLAFWSAAAVAHSRQWLLVVTPTPALIYWTVGISITVVMEWLATGPLDRWQYAAAMPRLPVLGTGLLPLLQWILLPGAILVLVRRQLKGAKTG
;
A
#
# COMPACT_ATOMS: atom_id res chain seq x y z
N MET A 1 10.22 -2.31 11.20
CA MET A 1 11.27 -1.56 10.48
C MET A 1 12.10 -2.47 9.55
N TRP A 2 11.47 -3.32 8.73
CA TRP A 2 12.20 -4.27 7.85
C TRP A 2 12.70 -3.61 6.55
N GLN A 3 12.11 -2.49 6.15
CA GLN A 3 12.46 -1.75 4.94
C GLN A 3 13.57 -0.69 5.16
N VAL A 4 13.98 -0.42 6.40
CA VAL A 4 14.98 0.61 6.76
C VAL A 4 16.28 0.55 5.93
N PRO A 5 16.92 -0.62 5.68
CA PRO A 5 18.18 -0.65 4.93
C PRO A 5 18.05 -0.27 3.45
N PHE A 6 16.82 -0.17 2.92
CA PHE A 6 16.56 0.15 1.52
C PHE A 6 16.37 1.66 1.27
N TYR A 7 16.29 2.47 2.33
CA TYR A 7 16.15 3.92 2.24
C TYR A 7 17.43 4.61 2.71
N GLN A 8 17.92 5.58 1.92
CA GLN A 8 19.16 6.28 2.22
C GLN A 8 19.02 7.16 3.47
N GLY A 9 20.04 7.14 4.33
CA GLY A 9 20.10 8.01 5.52
C GLY A 9 19.18 7.62 6.67
N LEU A 10 18.28 6.64 6.51
CA LEU A 10 17.33 6.24 7.55
C LEU A 10 17.98 5.51 8.73
N SER A 11 19.08 4.79 8.50
CA SER A 11 19.86 4.09 9.53
C SER A 11 20.77 5.01 10.34
N THR A 12 21.11 6.19 9.80
CA THR A 12 21.95 7.21 10.43
C THR A 12 21.14 8.39 10.97
N MET A 13 19.82 8.38 10.75
CA MET A 13 18.91 9.43 11.18
C MET A 13 18.62 9.31 12.68
N ASP A 14 18.49 10.46 13.34
CA ASP A 14 18.04 10.53 14.72
C ASP A 14 16.74 9.73 14.94
N HIS A 15 16.68 8.96 16.04
CA HIS A 15 15.60 8.00 16.28
C HIS A 15 14.21 8.65 16.26
N PHE A 16 14.09 9.87 16.79
CA PHE A 16 12.82 10.60 16.79
C PHE A 16 12.36 10.97 15.37
N ARG A 17 13.28 11.40 14.50
CA ARG A 17 12.97 11.68 13.08
C ARG A 17 12.66 10.42 12.30
N ALA A 18 13.36 9.31 12.58
CA ALA A 18 13.07 8.03 11.97
C ALA A 18 11.65 7.55 12.33
N VAL A 19 11.28 7.62 13.61
CA VAL A 19 9.92 7.29 14.08
C VAL A 19 8.89 8.20 13.42
N ARG A 20 9.11 9.52 13.39
CA ARG A 20 8.19 10.46 12.74
C ARG A 20 7.99 10.12 11.26
N SER A 21 9.06 9.80 10.54
CA SER A 21 9.00 9.44 9.12
C SER A 21 8.24 8.13 8.91
N CYS A 22 8.51 7.10 9.72
CA CYS A 22 7.78 5.84 9.67
C CYS A 22 6.29 6.03 10.01
N THR A 23 5.96 6.85 11.00
CA THR A 23 4.57 7.16 11.37
C THR A 23 3.86 7.87 10.21
N GLN A 24 4.50 8.86 9.59
CA GLN A 24 3.95 9.56 8.44
C GLN A 24 3.72 8.62 7.25
N ALA A 25 4.65 7.69 7.00
CA ALA A 25 4.50 6.66 5.96
C ALA A 25 3.30 5.74 6.26
N SER A 26 3.20 5.21 7.48
CA SER A 26 2.08 4.35 7.89
C SER A 26 0.73 5.06 7.83
N LEU A 27 0.68 6.35 8.20
CA LEU A 27 -0.54 7.16 8.05
C LEU A 27 -0.91 7.34 6.57
N GLY A 28 0.09 7.58 5.71
CA GLY A 28 -0.08 7.62 4.26
C GLY A 28 -0.71 6.33 3.73
N ASP A 29 -0.15 5.17 4.09
CA ASP A 29 -0.67 3.85 3.71
C ASP A 29 -2.13 3.65 4.17
N GLY A 30 -2.48 4.12 5.37
CA GLY A 30 -3.84 4.11 5.88
C GLY A 30 -4.80 4.94 5.03
N VAL A 31 -4.39 6.16 4.62
CA VAL A 31 -5.18 7.03 3.75
C VAL A 31 -5.38 6.40 2.37
N ILE A 32 -4.34 5.85 1.77
CA ILE A 32 -4.45 5.17 0.46
C ILE A 32 -5.42 4.00 0.55
N THR A 33 -5.34 3.22 1.64
CA THR A 33 -6.24 2.07 1.87
C THR A 33 -7.69 2.51 1.97
N LEU A 34 -7.96 3.60 2.68
CA LEU A 34 -9.30 4.18 2.81
C LEU A 34 -9.82 4.66 1.44
N LEU A 35 -9.01 5.40 0.68
CA LEU A 35 -9.39 5.89 -0.64
C LEU A 35 -9.73 4.73 -1.58
N ALA A 36 -8.86 3.72 -1.63
CA ALA A 36 -9.10 2.52 -2.42
C ALA A 36 -10.39 1.79 -2.00
N PHE A 37 -10.64 1.67 -0.69
CA PHE A 37 -11.86 1.05 -0.16
C PHE A 37 -13.12 1.80 -0.59
N TRP A 38 -13.10 3.14 -0.48
CA TRP A 38 -14.23 3.97 -0.87
C TRP A 38 -14.47 3.96 -2.38
N SER A 39 -13.43 3.93 -3.20
CA SER A 39 -13.57 3.75 -4.65
C SER A 39 -14.25 2.42 -4.99
N ALA A 40 -13.84 1.33 -4.34
CA ALA A 40 -14.49 0.03 -4.53
C ALA A 40 -15.94 0.03 -4.01
N ALA A 41 -16.21 0.66 -2.87
CA ALA A 41 -17.56 0.79 -2.32
C ALA A 41 -18.49 1.61 -3.22
N ALA A 42 -17.98 2.65 -3.87
CA ALA A 42 -18.72 3.46 -4.84
C ALA A 42 -19.13 2.61 -6.06
N VAL A 43 -18.20 1.84 -6.62
CA VAL A 43 -18.48 0.93 -7.75
C VAL A 43 -19.44 -0.20 -7.35
N ALA A 44 -19.31 -0.71 -6.14
CA ALA A 44 -20.20 -1.75 -5.62
C ALA A 44 -21.58 -1.22 -5.15
N HIS A 45 -21.78 0.11 -5.13
CA HIS A 45 -22.90 0.79 -4.48
C HIS A 45 -23.19 0.34 -3.04
N SER A 46 -22.21 -0.27 -2.37
CA SER A 46 -22.36 -0.84 -1.04
C SER A 46 -21.02 -0.93 -0.31
N ARG A 47 -21.01 -0.55 0.96
CA ARG A 47 -19.85 -0.71 1.86
C ARG A 47 -19.63 -2.17 2.25
N GLN A 48 -20.63 -3.02 2.05
CA GLN A 48 -20.58 -4.45 2.35
C GLN A 48 -19.92 -5.27 1.24
N TRP A 49 -19.37 -4.62 0.21
CA TRP A 49 -18.60 -5.29 -0.85
C TRP A 49 -17.45 -6.13 -0.30
N LEU A 50 -16.91 -5.75 0.85
CA LEU A 50 -15.87 -6.52 1.55
C LEU A 50 -16.43 -7.78 2.24
N LEU A 51 -17.71 -7.80 2.63
CA LEU A 51 -18.40 -8.97 3.19
C LEU A 51 -18.91 -9.93 2.11
N VAL A 52 -19.11 -9.44 0.89
CA VAL A 52 -19.44 -10.26 -0.28
C VAL A 52 -18.45 -9.92 -1.37
N VAL A 53 -17.23 -10.46 -1.23
CA VAL A 53 -16.08 -10.09 -2.07
C VAL A 53 -16.28 -10.52 -3.53
N THR A 54 -16.96 -9.69 -4.29
CA THR A 54 -17.13 -9.80 -5.74
C THR A 54 -15.83 -9.41 -6.46
N PRO A 55 -15.55 -9.99 -7.65
CA PRO A 55 -14.29 -9.76 -8.34
C PRO A 55 -14.09 -8.30 -8.78
N THR A 56 -15.16 -7.61 -9.20
CA THR A 56 -15.06 -6.24 -9.73
C THR A 56 -14.62 -5.22 -8.68
N PRO A 57 -15.28 -5.07 -7.51
CA PRO A 57 -14.85 -4.11 -6.49
C PRO A 57 -13.50 -4.48 -5.87
N ALA A 58 -13.19 -5.78 -5.78
CA ALA A 58 -11.88 -6.26 -5.32
C ALA A 58 -10.76 -5.85 -6.29
N LEU A 59 -10.99 -5.93 -7.60
CA LEU A 59 -10.05 -5.45 -8.61
C LEU A 59 -9.88 -3.94 -8.52
N ILE A 60 -10.97 -3.18 -8.40
CA ILE A 60 -10.92 -1.71 -8.26
C ILE A 60 -10.10 -1.31 -7.02
N TYR A 61 -10.36 -1.93 -5.87
CA TYR A 61 -9.61 -1.73 -4.64
C TYR A 61 -8.10 -1.93 -4.87
N TRP A 62 -7.72 -3.03 -5.52
CA TRP A 62 -6.34 -3.32 -5.87
C TRP A 62 -5.73 -2.28 -6.83
N THR A 63 -6.41 -1.99 -7.95
CA THR A 63 -5.87 -1.10 -8.99
C THR A 63 -5.75 0.33 -8.49
N VAL A 64 -6.71 0.81 -7.70
CA VAL A 64 -6.68 2.17 -7.14
C VAL A 64 -5.54 2.29 -6.12
N GLY A 65 -5.40 1.32 -5.21
CA GLY A 65 -4.31 1.31 -4.24
C GLY A 65 -2.93 1.35 -4.92
N ILE A 66 -2.70 0.46 -5.88
CA ILE A 66 -1.44 0.41 -6.63
C ILE A 66 -1.20 1.73 -7.38
N SER A 67 -2.22 2.28 -8.05
CA SER A 67 -2.08 3.51 -8.83
C SER A 67 -1.72 4.71 -7.96
N ILE A 68 -2.40 4.87 -6.82
CA ILE A 68 -2.12 5.97 -5.89
C ILE A 68 -0.71 5.82 -5.32
N THR A 69 -0.30 4.60 -4.93
CA THR A 69 1.06 4.36 -4.42
C THR A 69 2.12 4.69 -5.46
N VAL A 70 1.93 4.28 -6.72
CA VAL A 70 2.87 4.60 -7.80
C VAL A 70 3.02 6.11 -7.97
N VAL A 71 1.90 6.85 -8.02
CA VAL A 71 1.92 8.31 -8.17
C VAL A 71 2.60 8.97 -6.97
N MET A 72 2.29 8.53 -5.75
CA MET A 72 2.87 9.08 -4.52
C MET A 72 4.37 8.82 -4.42
N GLU A 73 4.84 7.62 -4.74
CA GLU A 73 6.27 7.28 -4.75
C GLU A 73 7.01 8.07 -5.85
N TRP A 74 6.41 8.22 -7.03
CA TRP A 74 6.98 9.03 -8.09
C TRP A 74 7.12 10.50 -7.68
N LEU A 75 6.08 11.06 -7.05
CA LEU A 75 6.11 12.41 -6.50
C LEU A 75 7.17 12.56 -5.39
N ALA A 76 7.26 11.58 -4.49
CA ALA A 76 8.18 11.61 -3.36
C ALA A 76 9.65 11.47 -3.76
N THR A 77 9.95 10.69 -4.79
CA THR A 77 11.32 10.43 -5.27
C THR A 77 11.78 11.37 -6.39
N GLY A 78 10.85 12.02 -7.09
CA GLY A 78 11.14 13.03 -8.09
C GLY A 78 10.98 14.45 -7.53
N PRO A 79 9.85 15.12 -7.83
CA PRO A 79 9.70 16.57 -7.62
C PRO A 79 9.69 17.03 -6.16
N LEU A 80 9.29 16.18 -5.20
CA LEU A 80 9.25 16.57 -3.78
C LEU A 80 10.53 16.20 -3.00
N ASP A 81 11.44 15.42 -3.59
CA ASP A 81 12.70 14.92 -2.98
C ASP A 81 12.55 14.56 -1.49
N ARG A 82 11.45 13.88 -1.15
CA ARG A 82 11.08 13.58 0.25
C ARG A 82 11.94 12.47 0.84
N TRP A 83 12.34 11.51 0.02
CA TRP A 83 13.23 10.43 0.40
C TRP A 83 13.95 9.89 -0.83
N GLN A 84 15.16 9.40 -0.60
CA GLN A 84 15.99 8.80 -1.64
C GLN A 84 16.18 7.31 -1.35
N TYR A 85 16.11 6.51 -2.40
CA TYR A 85 16.35 5.07 -2.30
C TYR A 85 17.85 4.79 -2.19
N ALA A 86 18.21 3.84 -1.32
CA ALA A 86 19.58 3.36 -1.25
C ALA A 86 19.96 2.59 -2.52
N ALA A 87 21.26 2.47 -2.80
CA ALA A 87 21.77 1.71 -3.95
C ALA A 87 21.33 0.22 -3.92
N ALA A 88 21.06 -0.31 -2.72
CA ALA A 88 20.57 -1.67 -2.52
C ALA A 88 19.09 -1.87 -2.89
N MET A 89 18.32 -0.80 -3.16
CA MET A 89 16.90 -0.92 -3.47
C MET A 89 16.68 -1.17 -4.97
N PRO A 90 16.09 -2.33 -5.35
CA PRO A 90 15.70 -2.56 -6.72
C PRO A 90 14.57 -1.60 -7.10
N ARG A 91 14.79 -0.84 -8.18
CA ARG A 91 13.80 0.05 -8.77
C ARG A 91 13.22 -0.59 -10.01
N LEU A 92 11.93 -0.40 -10.23
CA LEU A 92 11.32 -0.83 -11.48
C LEU A 92 11.63 0.19 -12.58
N PRO A 93 12.27 -0.20 -13.70
CA PRO A 93 12.72 0.73 -14.73
C PRO A 93 11.55 1.44 -15.45
N VAL A 94 10.37 0.82 -15.47
CA VAL A 94 9.17 1.37 -16.13
C VAL A 94 8.43 2.38 -15.25
N LEU A 95 8.39 2.15 -13.93
CA LEU A 95 7.61 2.95 -12.99
C LEU A 95 8.47 3.97 -12.23
N GLY A 96 9.79 3.79 -12.18
CA GLY A 96 10.71 4.61 -11.39
C GLY A 96 10.59 4.41 -9.88
N THR A 97 9.60 3.63 -9.42
CA THR A 97 9.33 3.37 -8.00
C THR A 97 10.16 2.20 -7.47
N GLY A 98 10.34 2.17 -6.15
CA GLY A 98 10.95 1.05 -5.45
C GLY A 98 10.09 -0.22 -5.53
N LEU A 99 10.74 -1.38 -5.57
CA LEU A 99 10.06 -2.68 -5.62
C LEU A 99 9.30 -3.00 -4.32
N LEU A 100 9.83 -2.60 -3.17
CA LEU A 100 9.26 -2.93 -1.87
C LEU A 100 7.88 -2.29 -1.60
N PRO A 101 7.67 -0.97 -1.85
CA PRO A 101 6.35 -0.35 -1.76
C PRO A 101 5.31 -1.05 -2.63
N LEU A 102 5.68 -1.45 -3.84
CA LEU A 102 4.78 -2.16 -4.74
C LEU A 102 4.45 -3.58 -4.27
N LEU A 103 5.45 -4.33 -3.81
CA LEU A 103 5.21 -5.65 -3.22
C LEU A 103 4.29 -5.55 -2.02
N GLN A 104 4.46 -4.54 -1.16
CA GLN A 104 3.56 -4.29 -0.03
C GLN A 104 2.11 -4.10 -0.51
N TRP A 105 1.89 -3.28 -1.54
CA TRP A 105 0.57 -2.99 -2.10
C TRP A 105 -0.04 -4.11 -2.95
N ILE A 106 0.76 -5.07 -3.44
CA ILE A 106 0.25 -6.27 -4.10
C ILE A 106 -0.10 -7.33 -3.04
N LEU A 107 0.82 -7.58 -2.10
CA LEU A 107 0.71 -8.69 -1.15
C LEU A 107 -0.30 -8.40 -0.03
N LEU A 108 -0.27 -7.21 0.59
CA LEU A 108 -1.15 -6.92 1.73
C LEU A 108 -2.63 -6.82 1.34
N PRO A 109 -3.04 -5.97 0.37
CA PRO A 109 -4.41 -5.96 -0.13
C PRO A 109 -4.89 -7.33 -0.62
N GLY A 110 -4.02 -8.10 -1.27
CA GLY A 110 -4.31 -9.48 -1.68
C GLY A 110 -4.61 -10.41 -0.54
N ALA A 111 -3.69 -10.46 0.43
CA ALA A 111 -3.83 -11.26 1.62
C ALA A 111 -5.09 -10.87 2.40
N ILE A 112 -5.38 -9.58 2.54
CA ILE A 112 -6.60 -9.09 3.20
C ILE A 112 -7.84 -9.64 2.49
N LEU A 113 -7.95 -9.51 1.16
CA LEU A 113 -9.10 -10.02 0.41
C LEU A 113 -9.24 -11.54 0.53
N VAL A 114 -8.13 -12.28 0.50
CA VAL A 114 -8.11 -13.75 0.67
C VAL A 114 -8.56 -14.14 2.07
N LEU A 115 -8.04 -13.47 3.11
CA LEU A 115 -8.38 -13.74 4.51
C LEU A 115 -9.84 -13.44 4.77
N VAL A 116 -10.33 -12.28 4.33
CA VAL A 116 -11.74 -11.90 4.45
C VAL A 116 -12.63 -12.95 3.77
N ARG A 117 -12.31 -13.35 2.53
CA ARG A 117 -13.03 -14.42 1.82
C ARG A 117 -13.01 -15.75 2.59
N ARG A 118 -11.89 -16.13 3.20
CA ARG A 118 -11.75 -17.37 3.99
C ARG A 118 -12.57 -17.33 5.27
N GLN A 119 -12.50 -16.24 6.03
CA GLN A 119 -13.23 -16.10 7.30
C GLN A 119 -14.75 -16.09 7.08
N LEU A 120 -15.21 -15.42 6.01
CA LEU A 120 -16.64 -15.38 5.68
C LEU A 120 -17.16 -16.71 5.12
N LYS A 121 -16.32 -17.50 4.45
CA LYS A 121 -16.66 -18.88 4.09
C LYS A 121 -16.75 -19.77 5.32
N GLY A 122 -15.79 -19.66 6.25
CA GLY A 122 -15.78 -20.40 7.51
C GLY A 122 -17.01 -20.13 8.39
N ALA A 123 -17.43 -18.86 8.48
CA ALA A 123 -18.62 -18.45 9.23
C ALA A 123 -19.95 -18.96 8.65
N LYS A 124 -20.00 -19.39 7.39
CA LYS A 124 -21.19 -20.01 6.78
C LYS A 124 -21.28 -21.52 6.97
N THR A 125 -20.22 -22.14 7.47
CA THR A 125 -20.10 -23.60 7.66
C THR A 125 -20.01 -24.01 9.14
N GLY A 126 -20.20 -23.08 10.07
CA GLY A 126 -20.23 -23.32 11.52
C GLY A 126 -21.63 -23.20 12.10
#